data_AF-A0A2N4T3N3-F1
#
_entry.id   AF-A0A2N4T3N3-F1
#
_cell.length_a   1.000
_cell.length_b   1.000
_cell.length_c   1.000
_cell.angle_alpha   90.00
_cell.angle_beta   90.00
_cell.angle_gamma   90.00
#
_symmetry.space_group_name_H-M   'P 1'
#
loop_
_entity.id
_entity.type
_entity.pdbx_description
1 polymer ?
#
loop_
_entity_poly.entity_id
_entity_poly.type
_entity_poly.pdbx_seq_one_letter_code
_entity_poly.pdbx_strand_id
1 'polypeptide(L)'
;MTAVVPAHATGAVTDGATAYSIENCYEDTLGNELCATMEGRALQVVLPNGRQINRDRGTSTSEGYTRDGVYYTTSGVHHSVMVYEDYVDPWFWDDQVGRLTATTTYSYADGTTCVFTEALVAVDSIIRHDLMDITCT
;
A
#
# COMPACT_ATOMS: atom_id res chain seq x y z
N MET A 1 -14.17 -31.61 -6.07
CA MET A 1 -15.05 -30.47 -6.44
C MET A 1 -14.30 -29.65 -7.48
N THR A 2 -14.76 -29.64 -8.72
CA THR A 2 -14.20 -28.80 -9.79
C THR A 2 -14.77 -27.40 -9.62
N ALA A 3 -13.92 -26.43 -9.28
CA ALA A 3 -14.32 -25.04 -9.22
C ALA A 3 -14.75 -24.59 -10.63
N VAL A 4 -16.02 -24.20 -10.78
CA VAL A 4 -16.50 -23.59 -12.02
C VAL A 4 -15.89 -22.21 -12.12
N VAL A 5 -14.99 -22.02 -13.08
CA VAL A 5 -14.45 -20.70 -13.41
C VAL A 5 -15.62 -19.90 -14.02
N PRO A 6 -16.00 -18.75 -13.43
CA PRO A 6 -17.07 -17.93 -13.98
C PRO A 6 -16.78 -17.58 -15.45
N ALA A 7 -17.81 -17.50 -16.31
CA ALA A 7 -17.61 -17.24 -17.74
C ALA A 7 -16.78 -15.98 -18.03
N HIS A 8 -16.93 -14.94 -17.20
CA HIS A 8 -16.14 -13.69 -17.26
C HIS A 8 -14.67 -13.83 -16.86
N ALA A 9 -14.30 -14.91 -16.18
CA ALA A 9 -12.92 -15.26 -15.82
C ALA A 9 -12.25 -16.18 -16.86
N THR A 10 -12.97 -16.57 -17.92
CA THR A 10 -12.40 -17.39 -19.00
C THR A 10 -11.38 -16.57 -19.78
N GLY A 11 -10.11 -16.94 -19.71
CA GLY A 11 -9.01 -16.20 -20.33
C GLY A 11 -8.29 -15.22 -19.41
N ALA A 12 -8.73 -15.07 -18.15
CA ALA A 12 -7.95 -14.33 -17.17
C ALA A 12 -6.69 -15.12 -16.80
N VAL A 13 -5.52 -14.48 -16.88
CA VAL A 13 -4.26 -15.07 -16.46
C VAL A 13 -3.87 -14.46 -15.12
N THR A 14 -3.68 -15.32 -14.12
CA THR A 14 -3.08 -14.92 -12.86
C THR A 14 -1.59 -15.12 -12.97
N ASP A 15 -0.80 -14.05 -12.88
CA ASP A 15 0.61 -14.22 -12.58
C ASP A 15 0.76 -14.36 -11.07
N GLY A 16 1.62 -15.29 -10.67
CA GLY A 16 1.68 -15.82 -9.31
C GLY A 16 1.80 -14.73 -8.26
N ALA A 17 1.33 -15.07 -7.06
CA ALA A 17 1.56 -14.22 -5.90
C ALA A 17 3.07 -14.06 -5.65
N THR A 18 3.61 -12.91 -6.03
CA THR A 18 5.03 -12.63 -5.90
C THR A 18 5.25 -11.88 -4.61
N ALA A 19 6.00 -12.50 -3.69
CA ALA A 19 6.48 -11.82 -2.51
C ALA A 19 7.56 -10.83 -2.93
N TYR A 20 7.53 -9.63 -2.36
CA TYR A 20 8.59 -8.65 -2.54
C TYR A 20 8.96 -8.04 -1.20
N SER A 21 10.20 -7.57 -1.11
CA SER A 21 10.67 -6.73 -0.03
C SER A 21 11.34 -5.51 -0.65
N ILE A 22 10.94 -4.32 -0.20
CA ILE A 22 11.55 -3.06 -0.59
C ILE A 22 12.08 -2.44 0.69
N GLU A 23 13.37 -2.11 0.69
CA GLU A 23 13.98 -1.29 1.72
C GLU A 23 14.34 0.04 1.08
N ASN A 24 13.68 1.10 1.54
CA ASN A 24 13.98 2.46 1.10
C ASN A 24 14.36 3.28 2.33
N CYS A 25 15.61 3.70 2.40
CA CYS A 25 16.05 4.72 3.34
C CYS A 25 16.22 6.04 2.60
N TYR A 26 15.63 7.10 3.13
CA TYR A 26 15.92 8.45 2.67
C TYR A 26 16.30 9.34 3.85
N GLU A 27 17.27 10.20 3.61
CA GLU A 27 17.59 11.29 4.52
C GLU A 27 16.67 12.47 4.20
N ASP A 28 15.94 12.95 5.20
CA ASP A 28 15.17 14.19 5.04
C ASP A 28 16.10 15.42 5.11
N THR A 29 15.56 16.59 4.77
CA THR A 29 16.33 17.85 4.78
C THR A 29 16.76 18.31 6.17
N LEU A 30 16.31 17.64 7.23
CA LEU A 30 16.65 17.89 8.63
C LEU A 30 17.69 16.89 9.16
N GLY A 31 18.18 15.98 8.31
CA GLY A 31 19.17 14.97 8.67
C GLY A 31 18.57 13.75 9.38
N ASN A 32 17.26 13.54 9.29
CA ASN A 32 16.62 12.34 9.79
C ASN A 32 16.75 11.22 8.76
N GLU A 33 17.19 10.04 9.19
CA GLU A 33 17.15 8.83 8.38
C GLU A 33 15.78 8.18 8.56
N LEU A 34 14.99 8.13 7.49
CA LEU A 34 13.74 7.40 7.46
C LEU A 34 13.92 6.14 6.62
N CYS A 35 14.10 5.01 7.30
CA CYS A 35 14.13 3.70 6.66
C CYS A 35 12.74 3.08 6.68
N ALA A 36 12.23 2.67 5.52
CA ALA A 36 10.98 1.94 5.40
C ALA A 36 11.26 0.57 4.76
N THR A 37 10.99 -0.49 5.51
CA THR A 37 10.94 -1.86 4.97
C THR A 37 9.50 -2.18 4.65
N MET A 38 9.18 -2.45 3.39
CA MET A 38 7.87 -2.90 2.94
C MET A 38 7.96 -4.34 2.49
N GLU A 39 7.28 -5.23 3.19
CA GLU A 39 7.10 -6.62 2.75
C GLU A 39 5.70 -6.76 2.20
N GLY A 40 5.56 -7.23 0.97
CA GLY A 40 4.28 -7.29 0.28
C GLY A 40 4.06 -8.57 -0.50
N ARG A 41 2.83 -8.73 -1.00
CA ARG A 41 2.44 -9.83 -1.89
C ARG A 41 1.54 -9.29 -2.97
N ALA A 42 2.12 -9.09 -4.15
CA ALA A 42 1.36 -8.67 -5.32
C ALA A 42 0.67 -9.88 -5.97
N LEU A 43 -0.63 -9.78 -6.20
CA LEU A 43 -1.37 -10.65 -7.11
C LEU A 43 -1.75 -9.84 -8.34
N GLN A 44 -1.28 -10.28 -9.50
CA GLN A 44 -1.61 -9.68 -10.78
C GLN A 44 -2.61 -10.56 -11.52
N VAL A 45 -3.75 -9.98 -11.90
CA VAL A 45 -4.76 -10.65 -12.73
C VAL A 45 -4.97 -9.84 -13.99
N VAL A 46 -4.62 -10.42 -15.14
CA VAL A 46 -4.93 -9.84 -16.46
C VAL A 46 -6.30 -10.34 -16.88
N LEU A 47 -7.23 -9.42 -17.14
CA LEU A 47 -8.59 -9.70 -17.57
C LEU A 47 -8.65 -9.92 -19.09
N PRO A 48 -9.68 -10.62 -19.61
CA PRO A 48 -9.82 -10.89 -21.05
C PRO A 48 -9.91 -9.63 -21.93
N ASN A 49 -10.25 -8.48 -21.36
CA ASN A 49 -10.30 -7.19 -22.05
C ASN A 49 -8.97 -6.41 -21.97
N GLY A 50 -7.88 -7.01 -21.49
CA GLY A 50 -6.56 -6.39 -21.37
C GLY A 50 -6.32 -5.65 -20.05
N ARG A 51 -7.37 -5.35 -19.28
CA ARG A 51 -7.25 -4.66 -17.98
C ARG A 51 -6.51 -5.50 -16.96
N GLN A 52 -5.85 -4.86 -16.02
CA GLN A 52 -5.07 -5.53 -14.97
C GLN A 52 -5.59 -5.18 -13.59
N ILE A 53 -5.69 -6.17 -12.71
CA ILE A 53 -5.97 -5.96 -11.28
C ILE A 53 -4.72 -6.34 -10.50
N ASN A 54 -4.17 -5.39 -9.74
CA ASN A 54 -3.15 -5.66 -8.75
C ASN A 54 -3.76 -5.62 -7.37
N ARG A 55 -3.48 -6.65 -6.58
CA ARG A 55 -3.77 -6.65 -5.15
C ARG A 55 -2.48 -6.75 -4.40
N ASP A 56 -2.32 -5.90 -3.40
CA ASP A 56 -1.17 -5.97 -2.52
C ASP A 56 -1.62 -5.96 -1.05
N ARG A 57 -0.82 -6.63 -0.22
CA ARG A 57 -0.93 -6.57 1.22
C ARG A 57 0.48 -6.63 1.79
N GLY A 58 0.77 -5.72 2.70
CA GLY A 58 2.08 -5.69 3.31
C GLY A 58 2.14 -5.11 4.70
N THR A 59 3.34 -5.14 5.25
CA THR A 59 3.71 -4.51 6.51
C THR A 59 4.82 -3.50 6.28
N SER A 60 4.85 -2.46 7.11
CA SER A 60 5.95 -1.50 7.13
C SER A 60 6.50 -1.30 8.52
N THR A 61 7.79 -1.00 8.62
CA THR A 61 8.42 -0.48 9.83
C THR A 61 9.32 0.68 9.46
N SER A 62 9.38 1.68 10.33
CA SER A 62 10.28 2.83 10.18
C SER A 62 10.61 3.46 11.52
N GLU A 63 11.70 4.21 11.60
CA GLU A 63 12.06 5.01 12.76
C GLU A 63 12.53 6.39 12.31
N GLY A 64 12.44 7.38 13.19
CA GLY A 64 12.84 8.74 12.87
C GLY A 64 12.57 9.74 13.98
N TYR A 65 12.64 11.02 13.65
CA TYR A 65 12.36 12.12 14.58
C TYR A 65 11.24 13.01 14.02
N THR A 66 10.37 13.52 14.90
CA THR A 66 9.38 14.54 14.53
C THR A 66 10.08 15.85 14.19
N ARG A 67 9.33 16.79 13.60
CA ARG A 67 9.81 18.16 13.37
C ARG A 67 10.31 18.86 14.64
N ASP A 68 9.75 18.48 15.79
CA ASP A 68 10.13 19.02 17.10
C ASP A 68 11.28 18.24 17.77
N GLY A 69 11.90 17.29 17.05
CA GLY A 69 13.04 16.50 17.53
C GLY A 69 12.67 15.32 18.42
N VAL A 70 11.40 14.90 18.45
CA VAL A 70 10.97 13.75 19.26
C VAL A 70 11.19 12.46 18.48
N TYR A 71 11.99 11.54 19.04
CA TYR A 71 12.20 10.23 18.43
C TYR A 71 10.91 9.39 18.44
N TYR A 72 10.67 8.68 17.36
CA TYR A 72 9.57 7.75 17.22
C TYR A 72 9.97 6.50 16.41
N THR A 73 9.24 5.43 16.66
CA THR A 73 9.20 4.24 15.79
C THR A 73 7.80 4.11 15.22
N THR A 74 7.70 3.54 14.03
CA THR A 74 6.44 3.23 13.36
C THR A 74 6.39 1.80 12.92
N SER A 75 5.19 1.23 12.98
CA SER A 75 4.88 -0.02 12.31
C SER A 75 3.50 0.10 11.67
N GLY A 76 3.31 -0.56 10.53
CA GLY A 76 2.06 -0.46 9.80
C GLY A 76 1.70 -1.73 9.06
N VAL A 77 0.41 -1.84 8.75
CA VAL A 77 -0.15 -2.85 7.85
C VAL A 77 -0.93 -2.11 6.77
N HIS A 78 -0.77 -2.53 5.53
CA HIS A 78 -1.51 -1.97 4.40
C HIS A 78 -2.10 -3.08 3.52
N HIS A 79 -3.17 -2.73 2.83
CA HIS A 79 -3.78 -3.54 1.79
C HIS A 79 -4.28 -2.60 0.70
N SER A 80 -3.92 -2.89 -0.55
CA SER A 80 -4.34 -2.14 -1.70
C SER A 80 -4.96 -3.05 -2.77
N VAL A 81 -5.91 -2.48 -3.50
CA VAL A 81 -6.46 -3.06 -4.73
C VAL A 81 -6.50 -1.96 -5.77
N MET A 82 -5.78 -2.17 -6.87
CA MET A 82 -5.70 -1.23 -7.99
C MET A 82 -6.20 -1.92 -9.25
N VAL A 83 -7.04 -1.25 -10.02
CA VAL A 83 -7.47 -1.68 -11.35
C VAL A 83 -6.86 -0.72 -12.36
N TYR A 84 -6.04 -1.28 -13.24
CA TYR A 84 -5.39 -0.58 -14.33
C TYR A 84 -6.11 -0.87 -15.64
N GLU A 85 -6.26 0.15 -16.48
CA GLU A 85 -6.82 -0.02 -17.82
C GLU A 85 -5.76 -0.56 -18.78
N ASP A 86 -4.60 0.11 -18.82
CA ASP A 86 -3.50 -0.21 -19.71
C ASP A 86 -2.14 -0.20 -18.98
N TYR A 87 -1.26 -1.09 -19.41
CA TYR A 87 0.16 -1.01 -19.09
C TYR A 87 0.79 0.10 -19.92
N VAL A 88 1.24 1.18 -19.28
CA VAL A 88 1.95 2.27 -19.96
C VAL A 88 3.45 1.94 -20.02
N ASP A 89 4.08 1.70 -18.86
CA ASP A 89 5.48 1.27 -18.75
C ASP A 89 5.76 0.59 -17.37
N PRO A 90 6.99 0.13 -17.06
CA PRO A 90 7.28 -0.55 -15.78
C PRO A 90 7.09 0.30 -14.52
N TRP A 91 7.11 1.62 -14.64
CA TRP A 91 7.06 2.61 -13.56
C TRP A 91 5.75 3.38 -13.52
N PHE A 92 4.97 3.36 -14.61
CA PHE A 92 3.71 4.08 -14.73
C PHE A 92 2.60 3.17 -15.28
N TRP A 93 1.45 3.18 -14.61
CA TRP A 93 0.26 2.45 -15.01
C TRP A 93 -0.94 3.41 -15.01
N ASP A 94 -1.87 3.23 -15.94
CA ASP A 94 -3.08 4.05 -16.02
C ASP A 94 -4.09 3.55 -14.98
N ASP A 95 -4.12 4.22 -13.82
CA ASP A 95 -4.92 3.86 -12.65
C ASP A 95 -6.36 4.36 -12.79
N GLN A 96 -7.27 3.44 -13.14
CA GLN A 96 -8.70 3.76 -13.24
C GLN A 96 -9.35 3.87 -11.87
N VAL A 97 -9.13 2.87 -11.02
CA VAL A 97 -9.67 2.83 -9.67
C VAL A 97 -8.70 2.16 -8.72
N GLY A 98 -8.40 2.84 -7.62
CA GLY A 98 -7.58 2.35 -6.54
C GLY A 98 -8.31 2.39 -5.20
N ARG A 99 -8.05 1.40 -4.35
CA ARG A 99 -8.40 1.47 -2.93
C ARG A 99 -7.19 1.08 -2.09
N LEU A 100 -6.84 1.91 -1.12
CA LEU A 100 -5.84 1.62 -0.11
C LEU A 100 -6.51 1.66 1.26
N THR A 101 -6.16 0.70 2.11
CA THR A 101 -6.44 0.75 3.54
C THR A 101 -5.13 0.52 4.29
N ALA A 102 -4.79 1.41 5.21
CA ALA A 102 -3.59 1.33 6.00
C ALA A 102 -3.88 1.61 7.47
N THR A 103 -3.19 0.91 8.35
CA THR A 103 -3.13 1.22 9.78
C THR A 103 -1.67 1.37 10.16
N THR A 104 -1.30 2.53 10.70
CA THR A 104 0.07 2.86 11.13
C THR A 104 0.07 3.24 12.61
N THR A 105 0.95 2.64 13.39
CA THR A 105 1.16 2.94 14.80
C THR A 105 2.48 3.68 14.96
N TYR A 106 2.45 4.88 15.53
CA TYR A 106 3.60 5.63 16.00
C TYR A 106 3.80 5.39 17.49
N SER A 107 5.02 5.10 17.90
CA SER A 107 5.41 4.93 19.30
C SER A 107 6.52 5.91 19.63
N TYR A 108 6.28 6.76 20.64
CA TYR A 108 7.21 7.81 21.08
C TYR A 108 7.97 7.39 22.34
N ALA A 109 9.09 8.05 22.60
CA ALA A 109 9.98 7.74 23.73
C ALA A 109 9.34 7.98 25.12
N ASP A 110 8.31 8.81 25.21
CA ASP A 110 7.57 9.08 26.46
C ASP A 110 6.50 8.02 26.77
N GLY A 111 6.36 7.01 25.91
CA GLY A 111 5.36 5.95 26.02
C GLY A 111 4.06 6.25 25.29
N THR A 112 3.90 7.46 24.74
CA THR A 112 2.73 7.80 23.92
C THR A 112 2.70 6.94 22.67
N THR A 113 1.52 6.42 22.34
CA THR A 113 1.29 5.67 21.11
C THR A 113 0.12 6.25 20.34
N CYS A 114 0.32 6.54 19.06
CA CYS A 114 -0.72 7.07 18.17
C CYS A 114 -0.98 6.10 17.02
N VAL A 115 -2.23 5.68 16.86
CA VAL A 115 -2.70 4.80 15.77
C VAL A 115 -3.47 5.63 14.76
N PHE A 116 -3.04 5.55 13.51
CA PHE A 116 -3.63 6.19 12.35
C PHE A 116 -4.26 5.10 11.47
N THR A 117 -5.56 5.19 11.21
CA THR A 117 -6.24 4.33 10.23
C THR A 117 -6.70 5.19 9.08
N GLU A 118 -6.25 4.84 7.87
CA GLU A 118 -6.57 5.55 6.66
C GLU A 118 -7.21 4.62 5.63
N ALA A 119 -8.26 5.11 4.97
CA ALA A 119 -8.80 4.54 3.76
C ALA A 119 -8.79 5.59 2.65
N LEU A 120 -8.21 5.24 1.52
CA LEU A 120 -8.16 6.07 0.32
C LEU A 120 -8.86 5.38 -0.84
N VAL A 121 -9.52 6.16 -1.67
CA VAL A 121 -10.01 5.73 -2.98
C VAL A 121 -9.44 6.67 -4.03
N ALA A 122 -8.76 6.12 -5.03
CA ALA A 122 -8.32 6.85 -6.21
C ALA A 122 -9.26 6.53 -7.38
N VAL A 123 -9.66 7.53 -8.16
CA VAL A 123 -10.37 7.37 -9.44
C VAL A 123 -9.80 8.36 -10.44
N ASP A 124 -9.33 7.88 -11.59
CA ASP A 124 -8.69 8.70 -12.64
C ASP A 124 -7.62 9.65 -12.06
N SER A 125 -6.69 9.09 -11.27
CA SER A 125 -5.65 9.81 -10.51
C SER A 125 -6.13 10.83 -9.46
N ILE A 126 -7.45 10.97 -9.22
CA ILE A 126 -8.01 11.77 -8.13
C ILE A 126 -8.09 10.94 -6.87
N ILE A 127 -7.24 11.26 -5.89
CA ILE A 127 -7.26 10.62 -4.57
C ILE A 127 -8.30 11.30 -3.67
N ARG A 128 -9.18 10.49 -3.07
CA ARG A 128 -10.16 10.91 -2.07
C ARG A 128 -9.94 10.13 -0.78
N HIS A 129 -9.86 10.85 0.33
CA HIS A 129 -9.87 10.23 1.66
C HIS A 129 -11.29 9.76 1.98
N ASP A 130 -11.45 8.46 2.25
CA ASP A 130 -12.70 7.81 2.66
C ASP A 130 -12.85 7.86 4.20
N LEU A 131 -11.78 7.50 4.92
CA LEU A 131 -11.72 7.55 6.37
C LEU A 131 -10.30 7.94 6.82
N MET A 132 -10.20 8.81 7.82
CA MET A 132 -8.96 9.06 8.56
C MET A 132 -9.29 9.17 10.04
N ASP A 133 -8.94 8.12 10.80
CA ASP A 133 -9.11 8.06 12.25
C ASP A 133 -7.75 8.08 12.94
N ILE A 134 -7.64 8.91 13.99
CA ILE A 134 -6.42 9.06 14.79
C ILE A 134 -6.79 8.87 16.25
N THR A 135 -6.10 7.95 16.93
CA THR A 135 -6.25 7.74 18.37
C THR A 135 -4.88 7.69 19.01
N CYS A 136 -4.65 8.52 20.03
CA CYS A 136 -3.43 8.51 20.81
C CYS A 136 -3.71 8.11 22.27
N THR A 137 -2.83 7.32 22.86
CA THR A 137 -2.86 6.87 24.25
C THR A 137 -1.53 7.09 24.94
#